data_AF-A0A1G1W2E3-F1
#
_entry.id   AF-A0A1G1W2E3-F1
#
_cell.length_a   1.000
_cell.length_b   1.000
_cell.length_c   1.000
_cell.angle_alpha   90.00
_cell.angle_beta   90.00
_cell.angle_gamma   90.00
#
_symmetry.space_group_name_H-M   'P 1'
#
loop_
_entity.id
_entity.type
_entity.pdbx_description
1 polymer ?
#
loop_
_entity_poly.entity_id
_entity_poly.type
_entity_poly.pdbx_seq_one_letter_code
_entity_poly.pdbx_strand_id
1 'polypeptide(L)' 'MSLPDPIIFSKPLHVWLGILTLLLLIIQISLGIAMVKTARKNLYRIHTKVVWMVLIIVALIHAYYGFQIYFLK' A
#
# COMPACT_ATOMS: atom_id res chain seq x y z
N MET A 1 -13.33 21.94 3.08
CA MET A 1 -14.32 20.85 3.20
C MET A 1 -13.58 19.54 3.03
N SER A 2 -13.39 18.76 4.10
CA SER A 2 -12.82 17.41 3.98
C SER A 2 -13.81 16.55 3.21
N LEU A 3 -13.35 15.87 2.15
CA LEU A 3 -14.20 14.95 1.40
C LEU A 3 -14.57 13.79 2.35
N PRO A 4 -15.86 13.39 2.43
CA PRO A 4 -16.25 12.24 3.24
C PRO A 4 -15.51 10.99 2.75
N ASP A 5 -14.98 10.18 3.68
CA ASP A 5 -14.36 8.90 3.36
C ASP A 5 -15.41 8.01 2.64
N PRO A 6 -15.22 7.72 1.34
CA PRO A 6 -16.26 7.06 0.57
C PRO A 6 -16.45 5.62 1.04
N ILE A 7 -17.71 5.19 1.12
CA ILE A 7 -18.05 3.82 1.51
C ILE A 7 -18.00 2.93 0.26
N ILE A 8 -17.19 1.87 0.32
CA ILE A 8 -17.04 0.86 -0.72
C ILE A 8 -17.39 -0.50 -0.12
N PHE A 9 -18.26 -1.29 -0.75
CA PHE A 9 -18.63 -2.64 -0.30
C PHE A 9 -18.87 -2.76 1.22
N SER A 10 -19.60 -1.81 1.82
CA SER A 10 -19.94 -1.70 3.26
C SER A 10 -18.87 -1.15 4.22
N LYS A 11 -17.64 -0.86 3.78
CA LYS A 11 -16.58 -0.31 4.65
C LYS A 11 -16.02 1.00 4.09
N PRO A 12 -15.50 1.90 4.96
CA PRO A 12 -14.82 3.11 4.50
C PRO A 12 -13.61 2.77 3.61
N LEU A 13 -13.35 3.57 2.57
CA LEU A 13 -12.25 3.38 1.63
C LEU A 13 -10.91 3.32 2.38
N HIS A 14 -10.72 4.09 3.45
CA HIS A 14 -9.53 4.01 4.30
C HIS A 14 -9.20 2.58 4.76
N VAL A 15 -10.22 1.80 5.16
CA VAL A 15 -10.06 0.42 5.63
C VAL A 15 -9.58 -0.48 4.49
N TRP A 16 -10.17 -0.35 3.31
CA TRP A 16 -9.75 -1.11 2.12
C TRP A 16 -8.33 -0.77 1.68
N LEU A 17 -7.96 0.51 1.74
CA LEU A 17 -6.60 0.95 1.47
C LEU A 17 -5.61 0.36 2.48
N GLY A 18 -6.00 0.20 3.74
CA GLY A 18 -5.18 -0.46 4.76
C GLY A 18 -4.95 -1.94 4.45
N ILE A 19 -6.01 -2.68 4.11
CA ILE A 19 -5.92 -4.08 3.68
C ILE A 19 -5.03 -4.21 2.43
N LEU A 20 -5.24 -3.35 1.43
CA LEU A 20 -4.44 -3.35 0.21
C LEU A 20 -2.96 -3.04 0.50
N THR A 21 -2.68 -2.08 1.37
CA THR A 21 -1.31 -1.74 1.80
C THR A 21 -0.63 -2.95 2.45
N LEU A 22 -1.35 -3.66 3.32
CA LEU A 22 -0.84 -4.87 3.98
C LEU A 22 -0.52 -5.98 2.97
N LEU A 23 -1.41 -6.22 2.01
CA LEU A 23 -1.19 -7.20 0.94
C LEU A 23 0.04 -6.84 0.08
N LEU A 24 0.16 -5.57 -0.32
CA LEU A 24 1.32 -5.08 -1.07
C LEU A 24 2.62 -5.21 -0.27
N LEU A 25 2.58 -4.97 1.03
CA LEU A 25 3.74 -5.14 1.91
C LEU A 25 4.18 -6.62 2.00
N ILE A 26 3.22 -7.55 2.14
CA ILE A 26 3.52 -9.00 2.15
C ILE A 26 4.17 -9.41 0.82
N ILE A 27 3.66 -8.92 -0.31
CA ILE A 27 4.25 -9.15 -1.64
C ILE A 27 5.66 -8.57 -1.70
N GLN A 28 5.86 -7.34 -1.21
CA GLN A 28 7.16 -6.67 -1.21
C GLN A 28 8.21 -7.44 -0.41
N ILE A 29 7.85 -7.92 0.78
CA ILE A 29 8.71 -8.75 1.64
C ILE A 29 9.03 -10.08 0.94
N SER A 30 8.01 -10.75 0.41
CA SER A 30 8.18 -12.05 -0.27
C SER A 30 9.11 -11.93 -1.49
N LEU A 31 8.95 -10.86 -2.28
CA LEU A 31 9.84 -10.57 -3.41
C LEU A 31 11.26 -10.22 -2.95
N GLY A 32 11.42 -9.48 -1.85
CA GLY A 32 12.72 -9.18 -1.27
C GLY A 32 13.48 -10.46 -0.87
N ILE A 33 12.79 -11.40 -0.22
CA ILE A 33 13.36 -12.71 0.14
C ILE A 33 13.73 -13.52 -1.13
N ALA A 34 12.84 -13.57 -2.12
CA ALA A 34 13.08 -14.31 -3.36
C ALA A 34 14.23 -13.72 -4.20
N MET A 35 14.38 -12.40 -4.18
CA MET A 35 15.46 -11.68 -4.86
C MET A 35 16.83 -12.08 -4.30
N VAL A 36 16.97 -12.12 -2.98
CA VAL A 36 18.22 -12.55 -2.31
C VAL A 36 18.57 -13.99 -2.65
N LYS A 37 17.56 -14.88 -2.75
CA LYS A 37 17.78 -16.31 -3.04
C LYS A 37 18.12 -16.63 -4.49
N THR A 38 17.58 -15.88 -5.46
CA THR A 38 17.66 -16.26 -6.89
C THR A 38 18.50 -15.33 -7.75
N ALA A 39 18.91 -14.16 -7.24
CA ALA A 39 19.69 -13.15 -7.95
C ALA A 39 19.14 -12.76 -9.35
N ARG A 40 17.84 -12.98 -9.60
CA ARG A 40 17.22 -12.68 -10.91
C ARG A 40 17.02 -11.18 -11.08
N LYS A 41 17.66 -10.61 -12.11
CA LYS A 41 17.56 -9.18 -12.50
C LYS A 41 16.11 -8.69 -12.67
N ASN A 42 15.21 -9.55 -13.16
CA ASN A 42 13.79 -9.20 -13.31
C ASN A 42 13.09 -9.02 -11.96
N LEU A 43 13.38 -9.86 -10.96
CA LEU A 43 12.83 -9.70 -9.61
C LEU A 43 13.33 -8.41 -8.96
N TYR A 44 14.61 -8.06 -9.14
CA TYR A 44 15.16 -6.80 -8.64
C TYR A 44 14.39 -5.58 -9.18
N ARG A 45 14.10 -5.54 -10.49
CA ARG A 45 13.35 -4.43 -11.09
C ARG A 45 11.91 -4.36 -10.58
N ILE A 46 11.25 -5.50 -10.41
CA ILE A 46 9.87 -5.56 -9.89
C ILE A 46 9.82 -5.08 -8.43
N HIS A 47 10.73 -5.57 -7.59
CA HIS A 47 10.81 -5.21 -6.17
C HIS A 47 11.16 -3.72 -5.94
N THR A 48 12.17 -3.20 -6.65
CA THR A 48 12.69 -1.84 -6.40
C THR A 48 11.94 -0.74 -7.12
N LYS A 49 11.32 -1.01 -8.28
CA LYS A 49 10.65 0.02 -9.08
C LYS A 49 9.13 -0.10 -9.07
N VAL A 50 8.59 -1.30 -9.21
CA VAL A 50 7.14 -1.44 -9.42
C VAL A 50 6.41 -1.54 -8.09
N VAL A 51 6.69 -2.60 -7.33
CA VAL A 51 5.95 -2.90 -6.10
C VAL A 51 6.22 -1.84 -5.03
N TRP A 52 7.47 -1.38 -4.90
CA TRP A 52 7.83 -0.29 -3.99
C TRP A 52 7.08 1.02 -4.27
N MET A 53 7.01 1.47 -5.53
CA MET A 53 6.33 2.73 -5.88
C MET A 53 4.83 2.63 -5.62
N VAL A 54 4.20 1.51 -6.02
CA VAL A 54 2.77 1.29 -5.77
C VAL A 54 2.49 1.23 -4.27
N LEU A 55 3.31 0.51 -3.50
CA LEU A 55 3.17 0.41 -2.04
C LEU A 55 3.24 1.79 -1.38
N ILE A 56 4.23 2.61 -1.72
CA ILE A 56 4.36 3.97 -1.15
C ILE A 56 3.13 4.81 -1.47
N ILE A 57 2.67 4.82 -2.73
CA ILE A 57 1.54 5.66 -3.13
C ILE A 57 0.29 5.26 -2.34
N VAL A 58 -0.01 3.96 -2.28
CA VAL A 58 -1.17 3.45 -1.54
C VAL A 58 -1.04 3.74 -0.04
N ALA A 59 0.15 3.56 0.54
CA ALA A 59 0.40 3.85 1.96
C ALA A 59 0.24 5.33 2.30
N LEU A 60 0.70 6.24 1.44
CA LEU A 60 0.52 7.69 1.63
C LEU A 60 -0.95 8.09 1.55
N ILE A 61 -1.70 7.52 0.61
CA ILE A 61 -3.15 7.77 0.50
C ILE A 61 -3.87 7.22 1.73
N HIS A 62 -3.54 5.98 2.16
CA HIS A 62 -4.09 5.38 3.38
C HIS A 62 -3.82 6.26 4.61
N ALA A 63 -2.58 6.72 4.78
CA ALA A 63 -2.17 7.60 5.88
C ALA A 63 -2.89 8.96 5.82
N TYR A 64 -3.04 9.56 4.64
CA TYR A 64 -3.78 10.81 4.45
C TYR A 64 -5.24 10.67 4.91
N TYR A 65 -5.94 9.60 4.49
CA TYR A 65 -7.31 9.36 4.93
C TYR A 65 -7.39 9.10 6.44
N GLY A 66 -6.47 8.29 6.99
CA GLY A 66 -6.43 8.04 8.43
C GLY A 66 -6.20 9.32 9.23
N PHE A 67 -5.25 10.15 8.79
CA PHE A 67 -4.96 11.43 9.42
C PHE A 67 -6.18 12.36 9.41
N GLN A 68 -6.86 12.46 8.26
CA GLN A 68 -8.07 13.26 8.13
C GLN A 68 -9.17 12.77 9.09
N ILE A 69 -9.40 11.45 9.20
CA ILE A 69 -10.47 10.87 10.03
C ILE A 69 -10.19 11.05 11.52
N TYR A 70 -8.95 10.84 11.97
CA TYR A 70 -8.62 10.78 13.40
C TYR A 70 -8.13 12.10 14.00
N PHE A 71 -7.63 13.05 13.19
CA PHE A 71 -6.98 14.27 13.70
C PHE A 71 -7.56 15.59 13.17
N LEU A 72 -8.20 15.60 11.98
CA LEU A 72 -8.68 16.83 11.34
C LEU A 72 -10.21 16.92 11.24
N LYS A 73 -10.92 15.91 11.74
CA LYS A 73 -12.38 15.82 11.71
C LYS A 73 -12.97 16.05 13.10
#